data_AF-I4EEV8-F1
#
_entry.id   AF-I4EEV8-F1
#
_cell.length_a   1.000
_cell.length_b   1.000
_cell.length_c   1.000
_cell.angle_alpha   90.00
_cell.angle_beta   90.00
_cell.angle_gamma   90.00
#
_symmetry.space_group_name_H-M   'P 1'
#
loop_
_entity.id
_entity.type
_entity.pdbx_description
1 polymer ?
#
loop_
_entity_poly.entity_id
_entity_poly.type
_entity_poly.pdbx_seq_one_letter_code
_entity_poly.pdbx_strand_id
1 'polypeptide(L)'
;MPGNTPGEGNCTFVPETGHKLCGVFRSYWRSHGLEFNDPGISYRESLALFGYPISEEYTDPETGLVTQYFERARFEYHPENPVPTQVLLGRLGADVIAQSGW
;
A
#
# COMPACT_ATOMS: atom_id res chain seq x y z
N MET A 1 21.07 -2.09 1.54
CA MET A 1 20.07 -2.84 0.76
C MET A 1 19.28 -1.80 -0.04
N PRO A 2 19.21 -1.87 -1.37
CA PRO A 2 18.57 -0.82 -2.16
C PRO A 2 17.04 -0.88 -2.01
N GLY A 3 16.42 0.29 -1.79
CA GLY A 3 14.97 0.52 -1.92
C GLY A 3 14.11 0.18 -0.71
N ASN A 4 14.46 0.65 0.50
CA ASN A 4 13.58 0.53 1.69
C ASN A 4 12.82 1.82 2.01
N THR A 5 12.72 2.73 1.04
CA THR A 5 12.06 4.03 1.18
C THR A 5 10.90 4.10 0.18
N PRO A 6 9.77 4.70 0.54
CA PRO A 6 8.72 5.08 -0.42
C PRO A 6 9.31 5.92 -1.57
N GLY A 7 8.81 5.70 -2.79
CA GLY A 7 9.17 6.46 -3.99
C GLY A 7 10.53 6.09 -4.62
N GLU A 8 11.39 5.36 -3.92
CA GLU A 8 12.70 4.94 -4.42
C GLU A 8 12.74 3.45 -4.79
N GLY A 9 13.16 3.13 -6.02
CA GLY A 9 13.46 1.76 -6.45
C GLY A 9 12.66 1.28 -7.67
N ASN A 10 12.49 -0.04 -7.78
CA ASN A 10 11.78 -0.67 -8.91
C ASN A 10 10.30 -0.29 -8.89
N CYS A 11 9.86 0.48 -9.89
CA CYS A 11 8.47 0.86 -10.07
C CYS A 11 7.74 -0.06 -11.06
N THR A 12 6.44 -0.25 -10.84
CA THR A 12 5.52 -0.87 -11.80
C THR A 12 4.44 0.14 -12.14
N PHE A 13 4.33 0.49 -13.42
CA PHE A 13 3.23 1.30 -13.92
C PHE A 13 2.00 0.42 -14.14
N VAL A 14 0.85 0.88 -13.66
CA VAL A 14 -0.43 0.20 -13.76
C VAL A 14 -1.28 0.95 -14.78
N PRO A 15 -1.40 0.45 -16.03
CA PRO A 15 -2.11 1.17 -17.09
C PRO A 15 -3.61 1.33 -16.83
N GLU A 16 -4.22 0.45 -16.03
CA GLU A 16 -5.64 0.47 -15.70
C GLU A 16 -6.05 1.73 -14.94
N THR A 17 -5.15 2.27 -14.12
CA THR A 17 -5.41 3.48 -13.31
C THR A 17 -4.45 4.63 -13.63
N GLY A 18 -3.40 4.38 -14.41
CA GLY A 18 -2.40 5.40 -14.76
C GLY A 18 -1.42 5.73 -13.63
N HIS A 19 -1.35 4.90 -12.58
CA HIS A 19 -0.53 5.13 -11.40
C HIS A 19 0.68 4.22 -11.30
N LYS A 20 1.69 4.64 -10.54
CA LYS A 20 2.88 3.85 -10.27
C LYS A 20 2.87 3.26 -8.87
N LEU A 21 3.44 2.07 -8.75
CA LEU A 21 3.67 1.40 -7.49
C LEU A 21 5.17 1.10 -7.35
N CYS A 22 5.82 1.71 -6.37
CA CYS A 22 7.28 1.71 -6.24
C CYS A 22 7.77 1.17 -4.88
N GLY A 23 9.08 0.91 -4.79
CA GLY A 23 9.80 0.70 -3.54
C GLY A 23 9.16 -0.28 -2.53
N VAL A 24 9.01 0.19 -1.29
CA VAL A 24 8.51 -0.61 -0.16
C VAL A 24 7.02 -0.95 -0.33
N PHE A 25 6.20 -0.06 -0.89
CA PHE A 25 4.78 -0.32 -1.14
C PHE A 25 4.58 -1.38 -2.22
N ARG A 26 5.38 -1.35 -3.29
CA ARG A 26 5.39 -2.42 -4.29
C ARG A 26 5.76 -3.77 -3.70
N SER A 27 6.76 -3.78 -2.82
CA SER A 27 7.22 -5.00 -2.17
C SER A 27 6.14 -5.57 -1.26
N TYR A 28 5.50 -4.71 -0.45
CA TYR A 28 4.40 -5.09 0.43
C TYR A 28 3.17 -5.60 -0.35
N TRP A 29 2.78 -4.90 -1.40
CA TRP A 29 1.67 -5.32 -2.27
C TRP A 29 1.89 -6.72 -2.83
N ARG A 30 3.11 -7.01 -3.33
CA ARG A 30 3.46 -8.31 -3.92
C ARG A 30 3.64 -9.46 -2.92
N SER A 31 3.75 -9.16 -1.62
CA SER A 31 3.96 -10.16 -0.58
C SER A 31 2.70 -10.46 0.23
N HIS A 32 1.58 -9.83 -0.08
CA HIS A 32 0.30 -10.03 0.60
C HIS A 32 -0.83 -10.19 -0.42
N GLY A 33 -1.80 -11.04 -0.11
CA GLY A 33 -2.93 -11.33 -0.98
C GLY A 33 -3.96 -12.20 -0.27
N LEU A 34 -5.11 -12.39 -0.91
CA LEU A 34 -6.08 -13.41 -0.50
C LEU A 34 -5.54 -14.82 -0.82
N GLU A 35 -6.07 -15.86 -0.18
CA GLU A 35 -5.70 -17.24 -0.49
C GLU A 35 -6.63 -17.81 -1.57
N PHE A 36 -6.08 -18.06 -2.76
CA PHE A 36 -6.77 -18.69 -3.87
C PHE A 36 -6.10 -19.99 -4.33
N ASN A 37 -5.27 -20.62 -3.48
CA ASN A 37 -4.52 -21.85 -3.74
C ASN A 37 -3.48 -21.74 -4.88
N ASP A 38 -2.94 -20.54 -5.12
CA ASP A 38 -1.80 -20.39 -6.03
C ASP A 38 -0.48 -20.66 -5.28
N PRO A 39 0.62 -21.06 -5.99
CA PRO A 39 1.92 -21.20 -5.35
C PRO A 39 2.50 -19.86 -4.88
N GLY A 40 2.43 -19.60 -3.57
CA GLY A 40 2.83 -18.32 -2.98
C GLY A 40 1.85 -17.20 -3.33
N ILE A 41 2.17 -15.95 -2.98
CA ILE A 41 1.29 -14.82 -3.29
C ILE A 41 1.39 -14.46 -4.78
N SER A 42 0.32 -14.74 -5.51
CA SER A 42 0.16 -14.40 -6.91
C SER A 42 -0.29 -12.94 -7.11
N TYR A 43 -0.12 -12.45 -8.34
CA TYR A 43 -0.59 -11.12 -8.72
C TYR A 43 -2.10 -10.95 -8.49
N ARG A 44 -2.90 -11.97 -8.82
CA ARG A 44 -4.37 -11.90 -8.71
C ARG A 44 -4.84 -11.89 -7.25
N GLU A 45 -4.08 -12.50 -6.34
CA GLU A 45 -4.38 -12.51 -4.91
C GLU A 45 -4.08 -11.16 -4.27
N SER A 46 -2.94 -10.55 -4.61
CA SER A 46 -2.61 -9.17 -4.22
C SER A 46 -3.62 -8.18 -4.78
N LEU A 47 -3.98 -8.33 -6.06
CA LEU A 47 -4.99 -7.50 -6.71
C LEU A 47 -6.37 -7.65 -6.05
N ALA A 48 -6.77 -8.86 -5.71
CA ALA A 48 -8.05 -9.10 -5.05
C ALA A 48 -8.10 -8.49 -3.64
N LEU A 49 -6.97 -8.50 -2.91
CA LEU A 49 -6.89 -7.92 -1.57
C LEU A 49 -6.89 -6.39 -1.58
N PHE A 50 -5.99 -5.77 -2.36
CA PHE A 50 -5.74 -4.32 -2.29
C PHE A 50 -6.34 -3.53 -3.45
N GLY A 51 -6.48 -4.16 -4.62
CA GLY A 51 -6.76 -3.46 -5.87
C GLY A 51 -5.56 -2.74 -6.47
N TYR A 52 -5.85 -1.98 -7.51
CA TYR A 52 -4.88 -1.12 -8.18
C TYR A 52 -4.58 0.15 -7.36
N PRO A 53 -3.38 0.74 -7.47
CA PRO A 53 -3.12 2.08 -6.95
C PRO A 53 -4.02 3.09 -7.65
N ILE A 54 -4.61 4.01 -6.88
CA ILE A 54 -5.48 5.10 -7.36
C ILE A 54 -4.92 6.49 -7.01
N SER A 55 -3.69 6.53 -6.50
CA SER A 55 -2.91 7.74 -6.26
C SER A 55 -1.43 7.46 -6.51
N GLU A 56 -0.63 8.51 -6.62
CA GLU A 56 0.81 8.41 -6.38
C GLU A 56 1.09 8.34 -4.88
N GLU A 57 2.34 8.04 -4.54
CA GLU A 57 2.83 8.17 -3.16
C GLU A 57 2.98 9.66 -2.81
N TYR A 58 2.48 10.07 -1.64
CA TYR A 58 2.58 11.45 -1.16
C TYR A 58 2.72 11.50 0.36
N THR A 59 3.28 12.59 0.89
CA THR A 59 3.30 12.83 2.34
C THR A 59 1.93 13.36 2.76
N ASP A 60 1.22 12.59 3.58
CA ASP A 60 -0.07 13.01 4.10
C ASP A 60 0.09 14.18 5.07
N PRO A 61 -0.59 15.32 4.86
CA PRO A 61 -0.43 16.50 5.71
C PRO A 61 -1.06 16.33 7.11
N GLU A 62 -2.00 15.39 7.29
CA GLU A 62 -2.65 15.14 8.58
C GLU A 62 -1.80 14.24 9.46
N THR A 63 -1.19 13.19 8.87
CA THR A 63 -0.40 12.20 9.62
C THR A 63 1.10 12.41 9.54
N GLY A 64 1.59 13.10 8.52
CA GLY A 64 3.01 13.24 8.20
C GLY A 64 3.65 11.98 7.58
N LEU A 65 2.86 10.91 7.37
CA LEU A 65 3.35 9.64 6.84
C LEU A 65 3.31 9.64 5.31
N VAL A 66 4.26 8.94 4.68
CA VAL A 66 4.14 8.65 3.25
C VAL A 66 3.02 7.65 3.06
N THR A 67 2.10 7.99 2.18
CA THR A 67 0.83 7.30 1.98
C THR A 67 0.55 7.08 0.50
N GLN A 68 -0.09 5.96 0.17
CA GLN A 68 -0.65 5.71 -1.15
C GLN A 68 -2.01 5.03 -1.02
N TYR A 69 -2.96 5.48 -1.83
CA TYR A 69 -4.28 4.87 -1.92
C TYR A 69 -4.35 3.82 -3.03
N PHE A 70 -5.07 2.76 -2.72
CA PHE A 70 -5.47 1.68 -3.59
C PHE A 70 -6.99 1.58 -3.57
N GLU A 71 -7.58 0.89 -4.55
CA GLU A 71 -9.04 0.73 -4.62
C GLU A 71 -9.67 0.19 -3.32
N ARG A 72 -8.92 -0.62 -2.55
CA ARG A 72 -9.43 -1.30 -1.34
C ARG A 72 -8.56 -1.08 -0.09
N ALA A 73 -7.52 -0.25 -0.16
CA ALA A 73 -6.60 -0.05 0.95
C ALA A 73 -5.91 1.31 0.91
N ARG A 74 -5.48 1.79 2.06
CA ARG A 74 -4.50 2.88 2.22
C ARG A 74 -3.25 2.28 2.82
N PHE A 75 -2.11 2.41 2.14
CA PHE A 75 -0.82 2.01 2.71
C PHE A 75 -0.16 3.21 3.37
N GLU A 76 0.38 2.99 4.57
CA GLU A 76 1.08 3.98 5.38
C GLU A 76 2.49 3.46 5.67
N TYR A 77 3.50 4.30 5.45
CA TYR A 77 4.89 3.94 5.73
C TYR A 77 5.33 4.42 7.12
N HIS A 78 5.76 3.46 7.94
CA HIS A 78 6.21 3.59 9.33
C HIS A 78 7.70 3.20 9.43
N PRO A 79 8.64 4.12 9.16
CA PRO A 79 10.07 3.82 9.20
C PRO A 79 10.59 3.40 10.58
N GLU A 80 9.90 3.79 11.64
CA GLU A 80 10.20 3.45 13.03
C GLU A 80 9.98 1.97 13.36
N ASN A 81 9.15 1.28 12.57
CA ASN A 81 8.90 -0.14 12.76
C ASN A 81 10.06 -0.99 12.23
N PRO A 82 10.29 -2.18 12.81
CA PRO A 82 11.25 -3.12 12.25
C PRO A 82 10.77 -3.66 10.90
N VAL A 83 11.71 -4.02 10.03
CA VAL A 83 11.41 -4.79 8.82
C VAL A 83 10.84 -6.17 9.25
N PRO A 84 9.74 -6.67 8.63
CA PRO A 84 9.04 -6.14 7.46
C PRO A 84 7.76 -5.32 7.78
N THR A 85 7.49 -4.97 9.03
CA THR A 85 6.24 -4.32 9.47
C THR A 85 6.23 -2.81 9.30
N GLN A 86 6.99 -2.30 8.31
CA GLN A 86 7.11 -0.87 8.02
C GLN A 86 5.98 -0.34 7.14
N VAL A 87 5.15 -1.21 6.56
CA VAL A 87 3.95 -0.81 5.83
C VAL A 87 2.74 -1.32 6.60
N LEU A 88 1.87 -0.39 7.00
CA LEU A 88 0.62 -0.68 7.68
C LEU A 88 -0.57 -0.27 6.81
N LEU A 89 -1.72 -0.87 7.07
CA LEU A 89 -2.98 -0.47 6.45
C LEU A 89 -3.66 0.60 7.29
N GLY A 90 -4.05 1.69 6.65
CA GLY A 90 -4.82 2.75 7.27
C GLY A 90 -6.15 2.25 7.80
N ARG A 91 -6.60 2.80 8.93
CA ARG A 91 -7.82 2.38 9.64
C ARG A 91 -9.08 3.01 9.04
N LEU A 92 -9.25 2.89 7.72
CA LEU A 92 -10.26 3.62 6.95
C LEU A 92 -11.69 3.56 7.55
N GLY A 93 -12.12 2.41 8.05
CA GLY A 93 -13.42 2.29 8.71
C GLY A 93 -13.52 3.06 10.03
N ALA A 94 -12.47 3.04 10.85
CA ALA A 94 -12.43 3.80 12.11
C ALA A 94 -12.35 5.30 11.84
N ASP A 95 -11.61 5.71 10.81
CA ASP A 95 -11.48 7.11 10.40
C ASP A 95 -12.83 7.67 9.94
N VAL A 96 -13.59 6.91 9.13
CA VAL A 96 -14.96 7.28 8.74
C VAL A 96 -15.87 7.43 9.95
N ILE A 97 -15.84 6.48 10.90
CA ILE A 97 -16.65 6.54 12.12
C ILE A 97 -16.31 7.81 12.93
N ALA A 98 -15.02 8.07 13.16
CA ALA A 98 -14.55 9.24 13.91
C ALA A 98 -14.99 10.57 13.26
N GLN A 99 -14.99 10.65 11.92
CA GLN A 99 -15.46 11.82 11.19
C GLN A 99 -16.99 12.00 11.24
N SER A 100 -17.73 10.88 11.35
CA SER A 100 -19.20 10.88 11.36
C SER A 100 -19.82 11.17 12.74
N GLY A 101 -19.02 11.35 13.79
CA GLY A 101 -19.48 11.78 15.12
C GLY A 101 -20.30 10.75 15.90
N TRP A 102 -20.12 9.46 15.59
CA TRP A 102 -20.70 8.33 16.32
C TRP A 102 -19.94 7.98 17.60
#